data_AF-A0A357HXA1-F1
#
_entry.id   AF-A0A357HXA1-F1
#
_cell.length_a   1.000
_cell.length_b   1.000
_cell.length_c   1.000
_cell.angle_alpha   90.00
_cell.angle_beta   90.00
_cell.angle_gamma   90.00
#
_symmetry.space_group_name_H-M   'P 1'
#
loop_
_entity.id
_entity.type
_entity.pdbx_description
1 polymer ?
#
loop_
_entity_poly.entity_id
_entity_poly.type
_entity_poly.pdbx_seq_one_letter_code
_entity_poly.pdbx_strand_id
1 'polypeptide(L)' 'IRAYGSSETITGHSHQTWCEAVVQRFPAMTGTGNELSQESIQEFAAQSNALTNLVNQQFGRKFRIIDFRWLSEDEL' A
#
# COMPACT_ATOMS: atom_id res chain seq x y z
N ILE A 1 -8.32 -3.44 -0.44
CA ILE A 1 -7.37 -4.40 -1.08
C ILE A 1 -7.74 -5.76 -0.53
N ARG A 2 -7.93 -6.77 -1.39
CA ARG A 2 -8.12 -8.16 -0.96
C ARG A 2 -6.95 -9.00 -1.41
N ALA A 3 -6.52 -9.93 -0.56
CA ALA A 3 -5.45 -10.87 -0.86
C ALA A 3 -5.87 -12.29 -0.45
N TYR A 4 -5.28 -13.26 -1.14
CA TYR A 4 -5.52 -14.69 -0.95
C TYR A 4 -4.18 -15.41 -0.80
N GLY A 5 -4.15 -16.41 0.07
CA GLY A 5 -2.99 -17.27 0.23
C GLY A 5 -3.31 -18.54 0.99
N SER A 6 -2.35 -19.46 1.00
CA SER A 6 -2.44 -20.71 1.75
C SER A 6 -1.51 -20.69 2.96
N SER A 7 -1.99 -21.14 4.11
CA SER A 7 -1.17 -21.39 5.30
C SER A 7 -1.05 -22.89 5.56
N GLU A 8 0.13 -23.35 5.94
CA GLU A 8 0.37 -24.74 6.29
C GLU A 8 0.52 -24.88 7.81
N THR A 9 -0.19 -25.84 8.38
CA THR A 9 -0.09 -26.18 9.81
C THR A 9 1.16 -27.01 10.07
N ILE A 10 1.60 -27.04 11.33
CA ILE A 10 2.75 -27.87 11.73
C ILE A 10 2.53 -29.38 11.50
N THR A 11 1.27 -29.80 11.33
CA THR A 11 0.87 -31.18 11.01
C THR A 11 0.77 -31.44 9.50
N GLY A 12 1.09 -30.45 8.65
CA GLY A 12 1.10 -30.59 7.19
C GLY A 12 -0.25 -30.39 6.51
N HIS A 13 -1.28 -29.93 7.23
CA HIS A 13 -2.54 -29.55 6.61
C HIS A 13 -2.47 -28.12 6.07
N SER A 14 -2.85 -27.95 4.80
CA SER A 14 -2.95 -26.65 4.15
C SER A 14 -4.36 -26.09 4.25
N HIS A 15 -4.47 -24.81 4.58
CA HIS A 15 -5.72 -24.07 4.66
C HIS A 15 -5.65 -22.85 3.75
N GLN A 16 -6.77 -22.56 3.08
CA GLN A 16 -6.93 -21.32 2.34
C GLN A 16 -7.32 -20.18 3.28
N THR A 17 -6.75 -19.02 3.04
CA THR A 17 -6.95 -17.83 3.86
C THR A 17 -7.11 -16.61 2.97
N TRP A 18 -7.97 -15.70 3.40
CA TRP A 18 -8.22 -14.44 2.71
C TRP A 18 -8.18 -13.30 3.71
N CYS A 19 -7.68 -12.15 3.27
CA CYS A 19 -7.69 -10.95 4.07
C CYS A 19 -8.09 -9.73 3.25
N GLU A 20 -8.69 -8.79 3.94
CA GLU A 20 -9.07 -7.48 3.42
C GLU A 20 -8.34 -6.40 4.21
N ALA A 21 -7.73 -5.47 3.47
CA ALA A 21 -7.11 -4.28 4.01
C ALA A 21 -7.74 -3.03 3.41
N VAL A 22 -8.17 -2.09 4.26
CA VAL A 22 -8.55 -0.75 3.83
C VAL A 22 -7.31 0.12 3.91
N VAL A 23 -6.96 0.77 2.80
CA VAL A 23 -5.80 1.64 2.72
C VAL A 23 -6.21 3.07 2.42
N GLN A 24 -5.60 4.01 3.13
CA GLN A 24 -5.67 5.42 2.80
C GLN A 24 -4.39 5.82 2.06
N ARG A 25 -4.55 6.36 0.85
CA ARG A 25 -3.43 6.97 0.11
C ARG A 25 -3.22 8.37 0.64
N PHE A 26 -2.09 8.60 1.30
CA PHE A 26 -1.68 9.95 1.66
C PHE A 26 -0.89 10.57 0.50
N PRO A 27 -0.95 11.89 0.32
CA PRO A 27 -0.09 12.56 -0.64
C PRO A 27 1.39 12.51 -0.22
N ALA A 28 1.69 12.19 1.04
CA ALA A 28 3.05 12.15 1.57
C ALA A 28 3.94 11.12 0.88
N MET A 29 5.15 11.55 0.54
CA MET A 29 6.24 10.71 0.04
C MET A 29 6.77 9.77 1.13
N THR A 30 7.40 8.67 0.72
CA THR A 30 7.93 7.66 1.64
C THR A 30 9.29 8.05 2.23
N GLY A 31 10.15 8.72 1.46
CA GLY A 31 11.44 9.26 1.87
C GLY A 31 11.44 10.77 2.17
N THR A 32 12.44 11.24 2.91
CA THR A 32 12.66 12.66 3.18
C THR A 32 13.19 13.39 1.93
N GLY A 33 12.73 14.62 1.68
CA GLY A 33 13.29 15.48 0.62
C GLY A 33 12.50 15.60 -0.69
N ASN A 34 11.22 15.25 -0.73
CA ASN A 34 10.28 15.58 -1.82
C ASN A 34 8.92 16.01 -1.23
N GLU A 35 8.94 16.84 -0.18
CA GLU A 35 7.70 17.26 0.49
C GLU A 35 6.81 18.07 -0.45
N LEU A 36 5.50 17.83 -0.37
CA LEU A 36 4.52 18.53 -1.19
C LEU A 36 4.25 19.91 -0.57
N SER A 37 4.87 20.95 -1.12
CA SER A 37 4.39 22.33 -1.00
C SER A 37 3.01 22.48 -1.68
N GLN A 38 2.25 23.52 -1.34
CA GLN A 38 0.99 23.81 -2.03
C GLN A 38 1.17 24.00 -3.54
N GLU A 39 2.29 24.57 -4.00
CA GLU A 39 2.57 24.70 -5.43
C GLU A 39 2.84 23.34 -6.11
N SER A 40 3.53 22.43 -5.42
CA SER A 40 3.85 21.11 -5.96
C SER A 40 2.66 20.18 -6.05
N ILE A 41 1.55 20.44 -5.33
CA ILE A 41 0.27 19.74 -5.53
C ILE A 41 -0.34 20.06 -6.91
N GLN A 42 -0.21 21.32 -7.36
CA GLN A 42 -0.71 21.78 -8.66
C GLN A 42 0.12 21.20 -9.81
N GLU A 43 1.44 21.10 -9.61
CA GLU A 43 2.41 20.59 -10.59
C GLU A 43 2.45 19.04 -10.66
N PHE A 44 2.07 18.35 -9.57
CA PHE A 44 2.05 16.89 -9.50
C PHE A 44 1.09 16.24 -10.51
N ALA A 45 0.07 16.96 -10.97
CA ALA A 45 -0.82 16.49 -12.03
C ALA A 45 -0.09 16.33 -13.38
N ALA A 46 1.07 16.96 -13.57
CA ALA A 46 1.73 17.06 -14.86
C ALA A 46 2.85 16.04 -15.11
N GLN A 47 3.71 15.67 -14.14
CA GLN A 47 4.88 14.82 -14.45
C GLN A 47 5.36 13.94 -13.27
N SER A 48 5.31 12.60 -13.45
CA SER A 48 5.79 11.60 -12.47
C SER A 48 7.32 11.45 -12.40
N ASN A 49 8.07 12.07 -13.32
CA ASN A 49 9.51 11.86 -13.48
C ASN A 49 10.41 12.84 -12.71
N ALA A 50 9.84 13.71 -11.87
CA ALA A 50 10.59 14.77 -11.16
C ALA A 50 11.10 14.37 -9.76
N LEU A 51 10.91 13.12 -9.33
CA LEU A 51 11.29 12.69 -7.97
C LEU A 51 12.82 12.57 -7.85
N THR A 52 13.45 13.38 -6.99
CA THR A 52 14.92 13.34 -6.79
C THR A 52 15.37 12.29 -5.77
N ASN A 53 14.51 11.94 -4.81
CA ASN A 53 14.77 10.89 -3.82
C ASN A 53 14.53 9.47 -4.40
N LEU A 54 15.55 8.61 -4.33
CA LEU A 54 15.54 7.22 -4.82
C LEU A 54 14.48 6.33 -4.15
N VAL A 55 14.25 6.49 -2.83
CA VAL A 55 13.20 5.75 -2.11
C VAL A 55 11.82 6.10 -2.69
N ASN A 56 11.59 7.37 -3.01
CA ASN A 56 10.35 7.81 -3.64
C ASN A 56 10.23 7.37 -5.10
N GLN A 57 11.32 7.28 -5.85
CA GLN A 57 11.30 6.71 -7.22
C GLN A 57 10.92 5.22 -7.20
N GLN A 58 11.46 4.48 -6.23
CA GLN A 58 11.28 3.03 -6.16
C GLN A 58 9.93 2.63 -5.55
N PHE A 59 9.52 3.29 -4.46
CA PHE A 59 8.35 2.92 -3.67
C PHE A 59 7.18 3.90 -3.80
N GLY A 60 7.42 5.09 -4.36
CA GLY A 60 6.38 6.08 -4.61
C GLY A 60 5.79 6.68 -3.33
N ARG A 61 4.48 6.92 -3.39
CA ARG A 61 3.70 7.57 -2.33
C ARG A 61 3.39 6.62 -1.19
N LYS A 62 3.34 7.16 0.02
CA LYS A 62 2.99 6.41 1.22
C LYS A 62 1.50 6.08 1.24
N PHE A 63 1.19 4.83 1.53
CA PHE A 63 -0.15 4.42 1.95
C PHE A 63 -0.12 3.97 3.40
N ARG A 64 -1.23 4.18 4.10
CA ARG A 64 -1.45 3.68 5.46
C ARG A 64 -2.56 2.65 5.41
N ILE A 65 -2.32 1.48 5.99
CA ILE A 65 -3.38 0.52 6.28
C ILE A 65 -4.16 1.09 7.47
N ILE A 66 -5.44 1.40 7.26
CA ILE A 66 -6.30 1.97 8.29
C ILE A 66 -7.21 0.91 8.93
N ASP A 67 -7.42 -0.20 8.23
CA ASP A 67 -8.14 -1.37 8.75
C ASP A 67 -7.61 -2.63 8.07
N PHE A 68 -7.64 -3.73 8.82
CA PHE A 68 -7.23 -5.05 8.35
C PHE A 68 -8.05 -6.12 9.06
N ARG A 69 -8.61 -7.05 8.28
CA ARG A 69 -9.30 -8.22 8.82
C ARG A 69 -9.09 -9.46 7.95
N TRP A 70 -9.13 -10.61 8.61
CA TRP A 70 -9.26 -11.91 7.94
C TRP A 70 -10.72 -12.12 7.52
N LEU A 71 -10.91 -12.77 6.37
CA LEU A 71 -12.22 -13.13 5.86
C LEU A 71 -12.42 -14.64 5.99
N SER A 72 -13.64 -15.04 6.34
CA SER A 72 -14.08 -16.43 6.19
C SER A 72 -14.53 -16.73 4.76
N GLU A 73 -14.67 -18.02 4.43
CA GLU A 73 -15.00 -18.47 3.08
C GLU A 73 -16.37 -17.97 2.58
N ASP A 74 -17.31 -17.72 3.50
CA ASP A 74 -18.64 -17.16 3.23
C ASP A 74 -18.65 -15.63 3.00
N GLU A 75 -17.54 -14.93 3.26
CA GLU A 75 -17.40 -13.47 3.08
C GLU A 75 -16.70 -13.07 1.76
N LEU A 76 -16.35 -14.05 0.92
CA LEU A 76 -15.69 -13.83 -0.37
C LEU A 76 -16.62 -13.22 -1.40
#